data_AF-A0A514WS19-F1
#
_entry.id   AF-A0A514WS19-F1
#
_cell.length_a   1.000
_cell.length_b   1.000
_cell.length_c   1.000
_cell.angle_alpha   90.00
_cell.angle_beta   90.00
_cell.angle_gamma   90.00
#
_symmetry.space_group_name_H-M   'P 1'
#
loop_
_entity.id
_entity.type
_entity.pdbx_description
1 polymer ?
#
loop_
_entity_poly.entity_id
_entity_poly.type
_entity_poly.pdbx_seq_one_letter_code
_entity_poly.pdbx_strand_id
1 'polypeptide(L)' 'MTPQKLDFIFPFVVFFYGLVMVFVLENPYLARIGQERMGAAYANLSRHKNLGWMCFFVGGLWAAQNIWYSSL' A
#
# COMPACT_ATOMS: atom_id res chain seq x y z
N MET A 1 -15.83 11.78 -12.03
CA MET A 1 -14.70 11.03 -12.63
C MET A 1 -15.30 10.12 -13.70
N THR A 2 -14.69 10.04 -14.88
CA THR A 2 -15.07 8.97 -15.83
C THR A 2 -14.43 7.66 -15.36
N PRO A 3 -15.04 6.49 -15.61
CA PRO A 3 -14.47 5.20 -15.21
C PRO A 3 -13.00 5.02 -15.63
N GLN A 4 -12.65 5.48 -16.84
CA GLN A 4 -11.30 5.37 -17.38
C GLN A 4 -10.25 6.13 -16.56
N LYS A 5 -10.61 7.32 -16.05
CA LYS A 5 -9.71 8.10 -15.17
C LYS A 5 -9.55 7.43 -13.81
N LEU A 6 -10.60 6.77 -13.32
CA LEU A 6 -10.55 6.03 -12.06
C LEU A 6 -9.63 4.81 -12.20
N ASP A 7 -9.77 4.04 -13.27
CA ASP A 7 -8.93 2.86 -13.53
C ASP A 7 -7.45 3.21 -13.70
N PHE A 8 -7.15 4.40 -14.20
CA PHE A 8 -5.77 4.90 -14.27
C PHE A 8 -5.22 5.26 -12.89
N ILE A 9 -5.99 5.94 -12.04
CA ILE A 9 -5.52 6.48 -10.74
C ILE A 9 -5.55 5.43 -9.63
N PHE A 10 -6.53 4.53 -9.64
CA PHE A 10 -6.75 3.53 -8.60
C PHE A 10 -5.50 2.69 -8.25
N PRO A 11 -4.70 2.20 -9.21
CA PRO A 11 -3.52 1.39 -8.93
C PRO A 11 -2.45 2.15 -8.14
N PHE A 12 -2.32 3.46 -8.36
CA PHE A 12 -1.41 4.32 -7.60
C PHE A 12 -1.84 4.47 -6.15
N VAL A 13 -3.13 4.59 -5.90
CA VAL A 13 -3.68 4.66 -4.54
C VAL A 13 -3.48 3.34 -3.81
N VAL A 14 -3.75 2.22 -4.48
CA VAL A 14 -3.53 0.87 -3.94
C VAL A 14 -2.04 0.66 -3.64
N PHE A 15 -1.16 1.01 -4.58
CA PHE A 15 0.28 0.96 -4.40
C PHE A 15 0.74 1.78 -3.19
N PHE A 16 0.30 3.03 -3.10
CA PHE A 16 0.69 3.94 -2.03
C PHE A 16 0.23 3.43 -0.66
N TYR A 17 -0.99 2.91 -0.57
CA TYR A 17 -1.47 2.26 0.66
C TYR A 17 -0.58 1.08 1.06
N GLY A 18 -0.25 0.21 0.11
CA GLY A 18 0.65 -0.91 0.33
C GLY A 18 2.04 -0.46 0.77
N LEU A 19 2.61 0.57 0.13
CA LEU A 19 3.90 1.15 0.46
C LEU A 19 3.94 1.65 1.90
N VAL A 20 2.94 2.43 2.32
CA VAL A 20 2.86 2.95 3.70
C VAL A 20 2.73 1.80 4.70
N MET A 21 1.87 0.83 4.43
CA MET A 21 1.68 -0.35 5.29
C MET A 21 2.97 -1.14 5.48
N VAL A 22 3.64 -1.49 4.37
CA VAL A 22 4.90 -2.25 4.40
C VAL A 22 5.99 -1.44 5.09
N PHE A 23 6.12 -0.15 4.78
CA PHE A 23 7.11 0.72 5.41
C PHE A 23 6.95 0.80 6.94
N VAL A 24 5.71 0.97 7.42
CA VAL A 24 5.44 1.08 8.86
C VAL A 24 5.63 -0.27 9.56
N LEU A 25 5.17 -1.38 8.97
CA LEU A 25 5.17 -2.70 9.63
C LEU A 25 6.48 -3.46 9.50
N GLU A 26 7.29 -3.22 8.47
CA GLU A 26 8.60 -3.88 8.28
C GLU A 26 9.75 -3.07 8.88
N ASN A 27 9.57 -1.78 9.17
CA ASN A 27 10.58 -1.00 9.85
C ASN A 27 10.60 -1.33 11.35
N PRO A 28 11.69 -1.91 11.90
CA PRO A 28 11.72 -2.35 13.29
C PRO A 28 11.57 -1.21 14.31
N TYR A 29 12.00 0.01 13.97
CA TYR A 29 11.86 1.17 14.85
C TYR A 29 10.40 1.63 14.93
N LEU A 30 9.72 1.74 13.78
CA LEU A 30 8.31 2.14 13.73
C LEU A 30 7.39 1.05 14.32
N ALA A 31 7.69 -0.21 14.04
CA ALA A 31 6.99 -1.35 14.63
C ALA A 31 7.06 -1.33 16.16
N ARG A 32 8.25 -1.07 16.72
CA ARG A 32 8.44 -0.95 18.17
C ARG A 32 7.62 0.19 18.77
N ILE A 33 7.65 1.38 18.15
CA ILE A 33 6.85 2.52 18.60
C ILE A 33 5.35 2.18 18.56
N GLY A 34 4.89 1.53 17.49
CA GLY A 34 3.50 1.10 17.35
C GLY A 34 3.08 0.11 18.44
N GLN A 35 3.93 -0.87 18.75
CA GLN A 35 3.68 -1.83 19.83
C GLN A 35 3.62 -1.15 21.20
N GLU A 36 4.57 -0.27 21.51
CA GLU A 36 4.69 0.39 22.81
C GLU A 36 3.60 1.45 23.05
N ARG A 37 3.21 2.21 22.01
CA ARG A 37 2.33 3.38 22.17
C ARG A 37 0.91 3.21 21.67
N MET A 38 0.67 2.29 20.74
CA MET A 38 -0.62 2.18 20.06
C MET A 38 -1.38 0.88 20.35
N GLY A 39 -0.71 -0.13 20.94
CA GLY A 39 -1.34 -1.35 21.46
C GLY A 39 -2.31 -2.01 20.46
N ALA A 40 -3.60 -1.95 20.77
CA ALA A 40 -4.67 -2.55 19.96
C ALA A 40 -4.74 -2.01 18.51
N ALA A 41 -4.45 -0.72 18.29
CA ALA A 41 -4.47 -0.14 16.95
C ALA A 41 -3.36 -0.72 16.07
N TYR A 42 -2.15 -0.87 16.63
CA TYR A 42 -1.04 -1.54 15.92
C TYR A 42 -1.32 -3.02 15.69
N ALA A 43 -1.94 -3.71 16.66
CA ALA A 43 -2.34 -5.11 16.52
C ALA A 43 -3.38 -5.32 15.41
N ASN A 44 -4.31 -4.37 15.22
CA ASN A 44 -5.25 -4.40 14.10
C ASN A 44 -4.57 -4.09 12.77
N LEU A 45 -3.62 -3.14 12.75
CA LEU A 45 -2.85 -2.81 11.55
C LEU A 45 -2.00 -4.00 11.08
N SER A 46 -1.33 -4.69 12.01
CA SER A 46 -0.45 -5.81 11.70
C SER A 46 -1.19 -7.04 11.13
N ARG A 47 -2.48 -7.22 11.44
CA ARG A 47 -3.33 -8.24 10.80
C ARG A 47 -3.51 -7.98 9.30
N HIS A 48 -3.41 -6.73 8.86
CA HIS A 48 -3.51 -6.34 7.45
C HIS A 48 -2.14 -6.33 6.74
N LYS A 49 -1.07 -6.85 7.36
CA LYS A 49 0.27 -6.91 6.77
C LYS A 49 0.29 -7.59 5.40
N ASN A 50 -0.36 -8.74 5.28
CA ASN A 50 -0.43 -9.48 4.01
C ASN A 50 -1.17 -8.68 2.92
N LEU A 51 -2.24 -7.99 3.31
CA LEU A 51 -2.95 -7.08 2.40
C LEU A 51 -2.04 -5.92 1.97
N GLY A 52 -1.27 -5.34 2.88
CA GLY A 52 -0.29 -4.29 2.55
C GLY A 52 0.73 -4.75 1.50
N TRP A 53 1.28 -5.95 1.65
CA TRP A 53 2.18 -6.55 0.65
C TRP A 53 1.50 -6.81 -0.69
N MET A 54 0.25 -7.32 -0.68
CA MET A 54 -0.52 -7.49 -1.92
C MET A 54 -0.75 -6.14 -2.61
N CYS A 55 -1.18 -5.11 -1.87
CA CYS A 55 -1.40 -3.77 -2.40
C CYS A 55 -0.10 -3.16 -2.96
N PHE A 56 1.04 -3.40 -2.31
CA PHE A 56 2.35 -2.92 -2.76
C PHE A 56 2.74 -3.56 -4.11
N PHE A 57 2.67 -4.89 -4.22
CA PHE A 57 3.06 -5.55 -5.47
C PHE A 57 2.02 -5.40 -6.58
N VAL A 58 0.75 -5.68 -6.30
CA VAL A 58 -0.33 -5.61 -7.30
C VAL A 58 -0.54 -4.18 -7.77
N GLY A 59 -0.62 -3.22 -6.84
CA GLY A 59 -0.74 -1.81 -7.17
C GLY A 59 0.49 -1.30 -7.93
N GLY A 60 1.70 -1.69 -7.52
CA GLY A 60 2.94 -1.26 -8.16
C GLY A 60 3.08 -1.80 -9.59
N LEU A 61 2.85 -3.10 -9.80
CA LEU A 61 2.90 -3.73 -11.11
C LEU A 61 1.82 -3.16 -12.04
N TRP A 62 0.60 -2.95 -11.54
CA TRP A 62 -0.48 -2.39 -12.33
C TRP A 62 -0.24 -0.91 -12.65
N ALA A 63 0.23 -0.10 -11.69
CA ALA A 63 0.60 1.29 -11.95
C ALA A 63 1.72 1.39 -13.00
N ALA A 64 2.74 0.54 -12.91
CA ALA A 64 3.82 0.47 -13.90
C ALA A 64 3.30 0.08 -15.28
N GLN A 65 2.39 -0.91 -15.37
CA GLN A 65 1.73 -1.30 -16.61
C GLN A 65 0.93 -0.14 -17.23
N ASN A 66 0.16 0.60 -16.42
CA ASN A 66 -0.61 1.75 -16.90
C ASN A 66 0.27 2.87 -17.44
N ILE A 67 1.39 3.16 -16.77
CA ILE A 67 2.37 4.14 -17.27
C ILE A 67 2.95 3.67 -18.60
N TRP A 68 3.34 2.39 -18.69
CA TRP A 68 3.91 1.81 -19.90
C TRP A 68 2.96 1.93 -21.10
N TYR A 69 1.71 1.50 -20.95
CA TYR A 69 0.72 1.61 -22.04
C TYR A 69 0.31 3.04 -22.38
N SER A 70 0.40 3.98 -21.44
CA SER A 70 0.14 5.40 -21.72
C SER A 70 1.30 6.10 -22.42
N SER A 71 2.49 5.49 -22.45
CA SER A 71 3.70 6.00 -23.09
C SER A 71 3.95 5.48 -24.51
N LEU A 72 3.16 4.49 -24.94
CA LEU A 72 3.10 3.92 -26.29
C LEU A 72 2.04 4.63 -27.14
#